data_AF-A0A1G3R3U3-F1
#
_entry.id   AF-A0A1G3R3U3-F1
#
_cell.length_a   1.000
_cell.length_b   1.000
_cell.length_c   1.000
_cell.angle_alpha   90.00
_cell.angle_beta   90.00
_cell.angle_gamma   90.00
#
_symmetry.space_group_name_H-M   'P 1'
#
loop_
_entity.id
_entity.type
_entity.pdbx_description
1 polymer ?
#
loop_
_entity_poly.entity_id
_entity_poly.type
_entity_poly.pdbx_seq_one_letter_code
_entity_poly.pdbx_strand_id
1 'polypeptide(L)'
;MVNQTWLERERIEPRCDKRPRANLMQLYRLLPRSNCAKCGYAACMAFAAALREGETKMGHCPVLEQPSFDANRSSLLRMMEPAES
;
A
#
# COMPACT_ATOMS: atom_id res chain seq x y z
N MET A 1 32.08 -15.56 29.03
CA MET A 1 30.90 -16.22 28.44
C MET A 1 30.19 -15.19 27.61
N VAL A 2 30.31 -15.29 26.29
CA VAL A 2 29.70 -14.34 25.34
C VAL A 2 28.65 -15.14 24.59
N ASN A 3 27.42 -14.64 24.63
CA ASN A 3 26.19 -15.32 24.26
C ASN A 3 26.26 -16.14 22.97
N GLN A 4 25.49 -17.23 22.97
CA GLN A 4 25.23 -18.16 21.86
C GLN A 4 24.65 -17.49 20.60
N THR A 5 24.40 -16.18 20.66
CA THR A 5 23.89 -15.33 19.57
C THR A 5 24.86 -15.20 18.37
N TRP A 6 26.14 -15.56 18.54
CA TRP A 6 27.17 -15.42 17.48
C TRP A 6 27.24 -16.56 16.46
N LEU A 7 26.58 -17.71 16.72
CA LEU A 7 26.60 -18.89 15.86
C LEU A 7 25.45 -18.95 14.85
N GLU A 8 24.33 -18.26 15.11
CA GLU A 8 23.15 -18.28 14.22
C GLU A 8 23.18 -17.27 13.06
N ARG A 9 24.21 -16.41 12.96
CA ARG A 9 24.25 -15.30 11.98
C ARG A 9 24.23 -15.72 10.51
N GLU A 10 24.56 -16.98 10.22
CA GLU A 10 24.60 -17.53 8.86
C GLU A 10 23.22 -17.96 8.36
N ARG A 11 22.19 -17.97 9.21
CA ARG A 11 20.84 -18.44 8.84
C ARG A 11 19.83 -17.32 8.54
N ILE A 12 20.20 -16.06 8.80
CA ILE A 12 19.35 -14.91 8.47
C ILE A 12 19.74 -14.45 7.07
N GLU A 13 19.19 -15.11 6.05
CA GLU A 13 19.26 -14.58 4.70
C GLU A 13 18.39 -13.31 4.65
N PRO A 14 18.95 -12.13 4.34
CA PRO A 14 18.12 -10.96 4.10
C PRO A 14 17.21 -11.28 2.91
N ARG A 15 15.90 -11.13 3.10
CA ARG A 15 14.94 -11.18 1.99
C ARG A 15 15.20 -9.98 1.08
N CYS A 16 16.15 -10.12 0.17
CA CYS A 16 16.48 -9.13 -0.86
C CYS A 16 15.48 -9.15 -2.03
N ASP A 17 14.36 -9.85 -1.88
CA ASP A 17 13.25 -9.78 -2.82
C ASP A 17 12.58 -8.42 -2.66
N LYS A 18 12.86 -7.51 -3.59
CA LYS A 18 12.13 -6.25 -3.70
C LYS A 18 10.72 -6.60 -4.12
N ARG A 19 9.82 -6.82 -3.14
CA ARG A 19 8.39 -7.01 -3.41
C ARG A 19 7.98 -5.97 -4.46
N PRO A 20 7.46 -6.39 -5.62
CA PRO A 20 7.12 -5.44 -6.67
C PRO A 20 6.10 -4.47 -6.08
N ARG A 21 6.47 -3.18 -6.03
CA ARG A 21 5.54 -2.15 -5.57
C ARG A 21 4.29 -2.23 -6.43
N ALA A 22 3.13 -2.06 -5.80
CA ALA A 22 1.85 -2.06 -6.50
C ALA A 22 1.89 -1.14 -7.73
N ASN A 23 1.39 -1.62 -8.87
CA ASN A 23 1.43 -0.85 -10.11
C ASN A 23 0.54 0.41 -9.96
N LEU A 24 1.12 1.59 -10.15
CA LEU A 24 0.44 2.88 -9.98
C LEU A 24 -0.84 2.99 -10.82
N MET A 25 -0.81 2.48 -12.06
CA MET A 25 -1.96 2.50 -12.96
C MET A 25 -3.05 1.53 -12.53
N GLN A 26 -2.71 0.43 -11.84
CA GLN A 26 -3.71 -0.45 -11.25
C GLN A 26 -4.37 0.20 -10.02
N LEU A 27 -3.59 0.83 -9.13
CA LEU A 27 -4.13 1.59 -8.00
C LEU A 27 -5.09 2.69 -8.49
N TYR A 28 -4.65 3.49 -9.47
CA TYR A 28 -5.47 4.56 -10.03
C TYR A 28 -6.79 4.07 -10.64
N ARG A 29 -6.81 2.89 -11.28
CA ARG A 29 -8.04 2.30 -11.85
C ARG A 29 -9.06 1.91 -10.79
N LEU A 30 -8.61 1.55 -9.59
CA LEU A 30 -9.49 1.18 -8.48
C LEU A 30 -9.98 2.40 -7.69
N LEU A 31 -9.37 3.57 -7.87
CA LEU A 31 -9.85 4.81 -7.25
C LEU A 31 -11.13 5.35 -7.92
N PRO A 32 -11.87 6.25 -7.25
CA PRO A 32 -13.08 6.87 -7.80
C PRO A 32 -12.86 7.75 -9.04
N ARG A 33 -11.61 8.17 -9.31
CA ARG A 33 -11.19 9.01 -10.46
C ARG A 33 -11.99 10.31 -10.64
N SER A 34 -12.67 10.78 -9.61
CA SER A 34 -13.43 12.03 -9.63
C SER A 34 -12.58 13.28 -9.47
N ASN A 35 -11.30 13.13 -9.09
CA ASN A 35 -10.38 14.23 -8.77
C ASN A 35 -10.97 15.28 -7.82
N CYS A 36 -11.85 14.86 -6.91
CA CYS A 36 -12.63 15.75 -6.05
C CYS A 36 -11.83 16.52 -4.99
N ALA A 37 -10.54 16.25 -4.83
CA ALA A 37 -9.64 16.85 -3.83
C ALA A 37 -10.06 16.76 -2.35
N LYS A 38 -11.14 16.02 -2.01
CA LYS A 38 -11.64 15.87 -0.63
C LYS A 38 -10.66 15.19 0.32
N CYS A 39 -9.69 14.45 -0.21
CA CYS A 39 -8.62 13.81 0.56
C CYS A 39 -7.38 14.70 0.74
N GLY A 40 -7.39 15.95 0.25
CA GLY A 40 -6.25 16.87 0.30
C GLY A 40 -5.27 16.76 -0.87
N TYR A 41 -5.47 15.82 -1.79
CA TYR A 41 -4.65 15.66 -3.00
C TYR A 41 -5.29 16.33 -4.21
N ALA A 42 -4.50 17.06 -5.01
CA ALA A 42 -4.97 17.79 -6.19
C ALA A 42 -5.61 16.88 -7.27
N ALA A 43 -5.23 15.60 -7.33
CA ALA A 43 -5.78 14.62 -8.25
C ALA A 43 -5.77 13.21 -7.64
N CYS A 44 -6.66 12.32 -8.11
CA CYS A 44 -6.68 10.92 -7.72
C CYS A 44 -5.37 10.20 -8.08
N MET A 45 -4.67 10.65 -9.14
CA MET A 45 -3.36 10.11 -9.49
C MET A 45 -2.28 10.47 -8.46
N ALA A 46 -2.33 11.69 -7.90
CA ALA A 46 -1.44 12.09 -6.81
C ALA A 46 -1.72 11.28 -5.53
N PHE A 47 -3.00 11.05 -5.21
CA PHE A 47 -3.40 10.15 -4.11
C PHE A 47 -2.90 8.71 -4.34
N ALA A 48 -3.02 8.17 -5.56
CA ALA A 48 -2.54 6.82 -5.89
C ALA A 48 -1.01 6.69 -5.71
N ALA A 49 -0.25 7.73 -6.06
CA ALA A 49 1.19 7.77 -5.87
C ALA A 49 1.55 7.77 -4.39
N ALA A 50 0.97 8.68 -3.60
CA ALA A 50 1.18 8.74 -2.16
C ALA A 50 0.78 7.43 -1.45
N LEU A 51 -0.31 6.81 -1.90
CA LEU A 51 -0.79 5.52 -1.39
C LEU A 51 0.22 4.39 -1.67
N ARG A 52 0.84 4.38 -2.86
CA ARG A 52 1.88 3.42 -3.23
C ARG A 52 3.18 3.62 -2.42
N GLU A 53 3.52 4.86 -2.10
CA GLU A 53 4.71 5.21 -1.31
C GLU A 53 4.49 5.00 0.21
N GLY A 54 3.24 4.75 0.64
CA GLY A 54 2.89 4.58 2.05
C GLY A 54 2.74 5.90 2.83
N GLU A 55 2.72 7.03 2.12
CA GLU A 55 2.51 8.37 2.70
C GLU A 55 1.07 8.61 3.15
N THR A 56 0.12 7.83 2.62
CA THR A 56 -1.30 7.91 2.98
C THR A 56 -1.96 6.53 3.01
N LYS A 57 -3.19 6.48 3.52
CA LYS A 57 -4.01 5.27 3.64
C LYS A 57 -5.28 5.39 2.81
N MET A 58 -5.84 4.25 2.39
CA MET A 58 -7.09 4.22 1.59
C MET A 58 -8.25 4.95 2.28
N GLY A 59 -8.35 4.83 3.61
CA GLY A 59 -9.38 5.52 4.41
C GLY A 59 -9.24 7.04 4.48
N HIS A 60 -8.19 7.63 3.91
CA HIS A 60 -8.05 9.09 3.83
C HIS A 60 -8.90 9.69 2.68
N CYS A 61 -9.48 8.85 1.82
CA CYS A 61 -10.36 9.28 0.74
C CYS A 61 -11.83 9.04 1.11
N PRO A 62 -12.60 10.09 1.50
CA PRO A 62 -13.98 9.93 1.94
C PRO A 62 -14.93 9.43 0.83
N VAL A 63 -14.53 9.59 -0.43
CA VAL A 63 -15.28 9.03 -1.57
C VAL A 63 -15.04 7.52 -1.71
N LEU A 64 -13.82 7.06 -1.43
CA LEU A 64 -13.47 5.64 -1.49
C LEU A 64 -14.09 4.84 -0.32
N GLU A 65 -14.45 5.51 0.78
CA GLU A 65 -15.14 4.89 1.91
C GLU A 65 -16.64 4.66 1.68
N GLN A 66 -17.20 5.19 0.58
CA GLN A 66 -18.61 4.97 0.27
C GLN A 66 -18.87 3.51 -0.10
N PRO A 67 -20.04 2.96 0.24
CA PRO A 67 -20.39 1.57 -0.04
C PRO A 67 -20.35 1.23 -1.54
N SER A 68 -20.55 2.22 -2.42
CA SER A 68 -20.43 2.07 -3.87
C SER A 68 -19.03 1.65 -4.34
N PHE A 69 -17.99 1.88 -3.54
CA PHE A 69 -16.60 1.54 -3.85
C PHE A 69 -16.03 0.42 -2.95
N ASP A 70 -16.89 -0.30 -2.20
CA ASP A 70 -16.46 -1.35 -1.28
C ASP A 70 -15.67 -2.48 -1.98
N ALA A 71 -16.13 -2.91 -3.15
CA ALA A 71 -15.43 -3.91 -3.98
C ALA A 71 -14.04 -3.43 -4.43
N ASN A 72 -13.93 -2.14 -4.79
CA ASN A 72 -12.66 -1.54 -5.20
C ASN A 72 -11.71 -1.44 -4.01
N ARG A 73 -12.22 -1.05 -2.84
CA ARG A 73 -11.45 -0.99 -1.58
C ARG A 73 -10.95 -2.36 -1.17
N SER A 74 -11.79 -3.39 -1.26
CA SER A 74 -11.39 -4.79 -1.00
C SER A 74 -10.29 -5.27 -1.96
N SER A 75 -10.38 -4.87 -3.23
CA SER A 75 -9.33 -5.18 -4.23
C SER A 75 -8.02 -4.45 -3.93
N LEU A 76 -8.10 -3.18 -3.53
CA LEU A 76 -6.94 -2.39 -3.10
C LEU A 76 -6.28 -2.97 -1.86
N LEU A 77 -7.05 -3.44 -0.88
CA LEU A 77 -6.53 -4.14 0.32
C LEU A 77 -5.72 -5.36 -0.09
N ARG A 78 -6.27 -6.26 -0.90
CA ARG A 78 -5.55 -7.45 -1.37
C ARG A 78 -4.25 -7.14 -2.12
N MET A 79 -4.20 -6.00 -2.82
CA MET A 79 -3.01 -5.56 -3.54
C MET A 79 -1.96 -4.89 -2.63
N MET A 80 -2.40 -4.29 -1.53
CA MET A 80 -1.56 -3.50 -0.62
C MET A 80 -1.29 -4.20 0.72
N GLU A 81 -1.89 -5.37 0.96
CA GLU A 81 -1.59 -6.19 2.13
C GLU A 81 -0.07 -6.40 2.19
N PRO A 82 0.60 -5.92 3.26
CA PRO A 82 1.92 -6.42 3.53
C PRO A 82 1.74 -7.91 3.81
N ALA A 83 2.45 -8.79 3.09
CA ALA A 83 2.73 -10.10 3.63
C ALA A 83 3.45 -9.85 4.97
N GLU A 84 2.71 -9.95 6.06
CA GLU A 84 3.24 -9.96 7.41
C GLU A 84 3.96 -11.31 7.65
N SER A 85 5.04 -11.24 8.44
CA SER A 85 6.02 -12.28 8.81
C SER A 85 7.24 -12.44 7.92
#